data_AF-A0A6C0Q1P7-F1
#
_entry.id   AF-A0A6C0Q1P7-F1
#
_cell.length_a   1.000
_cell.length_b   1.000
_cell.length_c   1.000
_cell.angle_alpha   90.00
_cell.angle_beta   90.00
_cell.angle_gamma   90.00
#
_symmetry.space_group_name_H-M   'P 1'
#
loop_
_entity.id
_entity.type
_entity.pdbx_description
1 polymer ?
#
loop_
_entity_poly.entity_id
_entity_poly.type
_entity_poly.pdbx_seq_one_letter_code
_entity_poly.pdbx_strand_id
1 'polypeptide(L)' 'MPFSDVHLHLHAIRATELRAEAAAHRHRAVRPDSRARLGWLLVELGLRLVNRPPRPRVHPV' A
#
# COMPACT_ATOMS: atom_id res chain seq x y z
N MET A 1 -36.68 -3.21 -22.80
CA MET A 1 -36.32 -1.78 -22.88
C MET A 1 -34.86 -1.70 -23.33
N PRO A 2 -34.59 -1.46 -24.62
CA PRO A 2 -33.24 -1.60 -25.23
C PRO A 2 -32.21 -0.58 -24.73
N PHE A 3 -32.65 0.45 -24.02
CA PHE A 3 -31.80 1.50 -23.46
C PHE A 3 -30.86 0.98 -22.37
N SER A 4 -31.23 -0.08 -21.64
CA SER A 4 -30.41 -0.66 -20.57
C SER A 4 -29.10 -1.27 -21.10
N ASP A 5 -29.14 -1.96 -22.25
CA ASP A 5 -27.97 -2.61 -22.83
C ASP A 5 -26.94 -1.60 -23.36
N VAL A 6 -27.40 -0.46 -23.88
CA VAL A 6 -26.53 0.63 -24.34
C VAL A 6 -25.73 1.21 -23.17
N HIS A 7 -26.38 1.44 -22.03
CA HIS A 7 -25.68 1.93 -20.84
C HIS A 7 -24.64 0.92 -20.32
N LEU A 8 -24.98 -0.38 -20.29
CA LEU A 8 -24.03 -1.42 -19.92
C LEU A 8 -22.83 -1.49 -20.87
N HIS A 9 -23.08 -1.37 -22.17
CA HIS A 9 -22.02 -1.35 -23.18
C HIS A 9 -21.09 -0.15 -23.02
N LEU A 10 -21.65 1.05 -22.81
CA LEU A 10 -20.88 2.26 -22.54
C LEU A 10 -20.08 2.16 -21.24
N HIS A 11 -20.67 1.59 -20.19
CA HIS A 11 -19.95 1.33 -18.93
C HIS A 11 -18.80 0.35 -19.12
N ALA A 12 -19.00 -0.72 -19.90
CA ALA A 12 -17.95 -1.68 -20.19
C ALA A 12 -16.77 -1.01 -20.90
N ILE A 13 -17.04 -0.24 -21.97
CA ILE A 13 -16.02 0.53 -22.69
C ILE A 13 -15.29 1.47 -21.72
N ARG A 14 -16.01 2.29 -20.96
CA ARG A 14 -15.41 3.24 -20.03
C ARG A 14 -14.54 2.56 -18.96
N ALA A 15 -14.99 1.41 -18.47
CA ALA A 15 -14.23 0.64 -17.49
C ALA A 15 -12.96 0.01 -18.09
N THR A 16 -12.94 -0.30 -19.39
CA THR A 16 -11.71 -0.75 -20.07
C THR A 16 -10.70 0.39 -20.21
N GLU A 17 -11.14 1.58 -20.62
CA GLU A 17 -10.29 2.77 -20.75
C GLU A 17 -9.62 3.13 -19.42
N LEU A 18 -10.41 3.22 -18.34
CA LEU A 18 -9.91 3.56 -17.01
C LEU A 18 -8.88 2.54 -16.49
N ARG A 19 -9.06 1.25 -16.82
CA ARG A 19 -8.07 0.22 -16.46
C ARG A 19 -6.77 0.39 -17.24
N ALA A 20 -6.83 0.73 -18.52
CA ALA A 20 -5.66 0.99 -19.34
C ALA A 20 -4.89 2.23 -18.85
N GLU A 21 -5.60 3.31 -18.51
CA GLU A 21 -5.02 4.51 -17.91
C GLU A 21 -4.38 4.21 -16.55
N ALA A 22 -5.07 3.48 -15.67
CA ALA A 22 -4.53 3.05 -14.39
C ALA A 22 -3.28 2.17 -14.53
N ALA A 23 -3.25 1.26 -15.51
CA ALA A 23 -2.07 0.45 -15.81
C ALA A 23 -0.90 1.34 -16.27
N ALA A 24 -1.13 2.29 -17.18
CA ALA A 24 -0.12 3.26 -17.61
C ALA A 24 0.42 4.10 -16.44
N HIS A 25 -0.45 4.54 -15.52
CA HIS A 25 -0.04 5.23 -14.30
C HIS A 25 0.72 4.32 -13.33
N ARG A 26 0.33 3.06 -13.19
CA ARG A 26 1.05 2.07 -12.36
C ARG A 26 2.47 1.81 -12.86
N HIS A 27 2.69 1.84 -14.18
CA HIS A 27 4.03 1.73 -14.75
C HIS A 27 4.90 2.97 -14.50
N ARG A 28 4.29 4.16 -14.41
CA ARG A 28 5.00 5.41 -14.07
C ARG A 28 5.26 5.56 -12.57
N ALA A 29 4.33 5.09 -11.74
CA ALA A 29 4.54 4.98 -10.30
C ALA A 29 5.37 3.72 -10.05
N VAL A 30 6.69 3.81 -10.18
CA VAL A 30 7.62 2.87 -9.55
C VAL A 30 7.24 2.86 -8.08
N ARG A 31 6.38 1.92 -7.67
CA ARG A 31 6.04 1.77 -6.26
C ARG A 31 7.35 1.30 -5.63
N PRO A 32 8.06 2.11 -4.84
CA PRO A 32 9.15 1.58 -4.05
C PRO A 32 8.52 0.43 -3.27
N ASP A 33 9.18 -0.73 -3.26
CA ASP A 33 8.63 -1.92 -2.63
C ASP A 33 8.34 -1.61 -1.16
N SER A 34 7.11 -1.17 -0.91
CA SER A 34 6.70 -0.59 0.37
C SER A 34 6.69 -1.68 1.41
N ARG A 35 6.54 -2.95 0.98
CA ARG A 35 6.69 -4.11 1.82
C ARG A 35 8.15 -4.33 2.20
N ALA A 36 9.09 -4.22 1.27
CA ALA A 36 10.52 -4.29 1.60
C ALA A 36 10.93 -3.17 2.57
N ARG A 37 10.49 -1.93 2.33
CA ARG A 37 10.78 -0.79 3.23
C ARG A 37 10.14 -0.95 4.61
N LEU A 38 8.89 -1.41 4.66
CA LEU A 38 8.20 -1.70 5.93
C LEU A 38 8.87 -2.87 6.67
N GLY A 39 9.24 -3.93 5.96
CA GLY A 39 9.96 -5.07 6.52
C GLY A 39 11.28 -4.65 7.16
N TRP A 40 12.05 -3.80 6.46
CA TRP A 40 13.29 -3.26 7.02
C TRP A 40 13.07 -2.41 8.27
N LEU A 41 12.07 -1.52 8.28
CA LEU A 41 11.73 -0.73 9.47
C LEU A 41 11.34 -1.61 10.67
N LEU A 42 10.61 -2.70 10.44
CA LEU A 42 10.24 -3.63 11.50
C LEU A 42 11.45 -4.37 12.05
N VAL A 43 12.40 -4.76 11.20
CA VAL A 43 13.68 -5.36 11.62
C VAL A 43 14.48 -4.38 12.47
N GLU A 44 14.66 -3.13 12.01
CA GLU A 44 15.38 -2.10 12.77
C GLU A 44 14.71 -1.83 14.13
N LEU A 45 13.37 -1.77 14.17
CA LEU A 45 12.64 -1.56 15.41
C LEU A 45 12.83 -2.74 16.38
N GLY A 46 12.75 -3.97 15.89
CA GLY A 46 12.99 -5.18 16.68
C GLY A 46 14.40 -5.19 17.29
N LEU A 47 15.41 -4.88 16.49
CA LEU A 47 16.80 -4.77 16.96
C LEU A 47 16.96 -3.70 18.04
N ARG A 48 16.33 -2.53 17.87
CA ARG A 48 16.37 -1.46 18.87
C ARG A 48 15.69 -1.84 20.18
N LEU A 49 14.62 -2.64 20.12
CA LEU A 49 13.91 -3.10 21.31
C LEU A 49 14.73 -4.16 22.07
N VAL A 50 15.35 -5.10 21.37
CA VAL A 50 16.24 -6.12 21.97
C VAL A 50 17.49 -5.47 22.56
N ASN A 51 18.08 -4.51 21.85
CA ASN A 51 19.31 -3.84 22.28
C ASN A 51 19.06 -2.67 23.25
N ARG A 52 17.82 -2.40 23.65
CA ARG A 52 17.54 -1.35 24.63
C ARG A 52 17.97 -1.85 26.01
N PRO A 53 18.92 -1.17 26.68
CA PRO A 53 19.31 -1.54 28.03
C PRO A 53 18.09 -1.43 28.97
N PRO A 54 17.93 -2.33 29.94
CA PRO A 54 16.82 -2.26 30.89
C PRO A 54 16.87 -0.90 31.60
N ARG A 55 15.75 -0.16 31.53
CA ARG A 55 15.63 1.08 32.29
C ARG A 55 15.82 0.76 33.77
N PRO A 56 16.73 1.46 34.50
CA PRO A 56 16.85 1.27 35.93
C PRO A 56 15.48 1.54 36.57
N ARG A 57 14.98 0.53 37.28
CA ARG A 57 13.78 0.68 38.10
C ARG A 57 14.15 1.66 39.21
N VAL A 58 13.70 2.90 39.07
CA VAL A 58 13.76 3.87 40.16
C VAL A 58 12.77 3.37 41.20
N HIS A 59 13.28 2.76 42.26
CA HIS A 59 12.46 2.43 43.43
C HIS A 59 12.15 3.75 44.15
N PRO A 60 10.88 4.16 44.25
CA PRO A 60 10.52 5.26 45.14
C PRO A 60 10.72 4.80 46.59
N VAL A 61 11.44 5.63 47.35
CA VAL A 61 11.69 5.51 48.80
C VAL A 61 10.50 6.06 49.57
#